data_AF-A0A836TRQ8-F1
#
_entry.id   AF-A0A836TRQ8-F1
#
_cell.length_a   1.000
_cell.length_b   1.000
_cell.length_c   1.000
_cell.angle_alpha   90.00
_cell.angle_beta   90.00
_cell.angle_gamma   90.00
#
_symmetry.space_group_name_H-M   'P 1'
#
loop_
_entity.id
_entity.type
_entity.pdbx_description
1 polymer ?
#
loop_
_entity_poly.entity_id
_entity_poly.type
_entity_poly.pdbx_seq_one_letter_code
_entity_poly.pdbx_strand_id
1 'polypeptide(L)'
;MAEQVYQKWCSHCHAPGIGHPGTQRLEWSFGKDRAVLKDRTDLSADYIAQVVRNGRLEMPSFRPTEISDTDLDALAKFLAGEK
;
A
#
# COMPACT_ATOMS: atom_id res chain seq x y z
N MET A 1 -12.75 -6.81 -4.36
CA MET A 1 -11.55 -7.51 -3.83
C MET A 1 -10.49 -6.55 -3.34
N ALA A 2 -10.01 -5.58 -4.14
CA ALA A 2 -8.93 -4.66 -3.74
C ALA A 2 -9.09 -4.01 -2.35
N GLU A 3 -10.23 -3.39 -2.04
CA GLU A 3 -10.47 -2.81 -0.70
C GLU A 3 -10.40 -3.88 0.40
N GLN A 4 -10.90 -5.10 0.18
CA GLN A 4 -10.82 -6.19 1.16
C GLN A 4 -9.38 -6.65 1.39
N VAL A 5 -8.57 -6.72 0.33
CA VAL A 5 -7.14 -7.03 0.41
C VAL A 5 -6.43 -5.94 1.20
N TYR A 6 -6.72 -4.66 0.90
CA TYR A 6 -6.19 -3.52 1.65
C TYR A 6 -6.57 -3.58 3.13
N GLN A 7 -7.84 -3.82 3.43
CA GLN A 7 -8.33 -3.90 4.82
C GLN A 7 -7.69 -5.06 5.58
N LYS A 8 -7.46 -6.21 4.92
CA LYS A 8 -6.86 -7.38 5.56
C LYS A 8 -5.36 -7.22 5.80
N TRP A 9 -4.62 -6.70 4.82
CA TRP A 9 -3.16 -6.79 4.81
C TRP A 9 -2.44 -5.45 4.99
N CYS A 10 -3.07 -4.34 4.60
CA CYS A 10 -2.40 -3.04 4.52
C CYS A 10 -2.85 -2.07 5.61
N SER A 11 -4.14 -2.09 5.96
CA SER A 11 -4.79 -1.11 6.84
C SER A 11 -4.12 -0.97 8.20
N HIS A 12 -3.64 -2.08 8.78
CA HIS A 12 -2.98 -2.07 10.08
C HIS A 12 -1.79 -1.10 10.13
N CYS A 13 -1.03 -1.01 9.03
CA CYS A 13 0.13 -0.13 8.93
C CYS A 13 -0.13 1.17 8.15
N HIS A 14 -1.08 1.16 7.21
CA HIS A 14 -1.27 2.24 6.23
C HIS A 14 -2.62 2.95 6.30
N ALA A 15 -3.50 2.60 7.25
CA ALA A 15 -4.71 3.40 7.45
C ALA A 15 -4.38 4.84 7.88
N PRO A 16 -5.27 5.81 7.60
CA PRO A 16 -5.08 7.19 8.03
C PRO A 16 -5.05 7.31 9.55
N GLY A 17 -4.25 8.24 10.07
CA GLY A 17 -4.22 8.60 11.48
C GLY A 17 -3.05 8.05 12.29
N ILE A 18 -3.05 8.39 13.58
CA ILE A 18 -2.00 8.02 14.54
C ILE A 18 -2.08 6.51 14.85
N GLY A 19 -0.93 5.87 15.02
CA GLY A 19 -0.84 4.44 15.34
C GLY A 19 -0.60 3.54 14.12
N HIS A 20 -0.57 4.13 12.92
CA HIS A 20 -0.26 3.42 11.67
C HIS A 20 1.19 3.69 11.26
N PRO A 21 2.12 2.77 11.51
CA PRO A 21 3.55 3.02 11.30
C PRO A 21 3.91 3.31 9.84
N GLY A 22 3.27 2.65 8.87
CA GLY A 22 3.48 2.92 7.45
C GLY A 22 3.06 4.34 7.06
N THR A 23 1.88 4.79 7.50
CA THR A 23 1.38 6.16 7.28
C THR A 23 2.33 7.20 7.89
N GLN A 24 2.75 7.01 9.14
CA GLN A 24 3.67 7.93 9.82
C GLN A 24 5.06 7.99 9.15
N ARG A 25 5.59 6.84 8.72
CA ARG A 25 6.86 6.81 7.97
C ARG A 25 6.77 7.54 6.64
N LEU A 26 5.64 7.44 5.94
CA LEU A 26 5.39 8.20 4.72
C LEU A 26 5.26 9.69 4.99
N GLU A 27 4.54 10.09 6.04
CA GLU A 27 4.45 11.50 6.46
C GLU A 27 5.83 12.10 6.73
N TRP A 28 6.68 11.42 7.50
CA TRP A 28 8.04 11.91 7.78
C TRP A 28 8.92 12.01 6.54
N SER A 29 8.72 11.13 5.56
CA SER A 29 9.55 11.09 4.35
C SER A 29 9.08 12.05 3.27
N PHE A 30 7.77 12.26 3.15
CA PHE A 30 7.14 12.89 1.98
C PHE A 30 6.18 14.05 2.33
N GLY A 31 5.90 14.29 3.61
CA GLY A 31 4.93 15.27 4.09
C GLY A 31 3.52 14.70 4.25
N LYS A 32 2.67 15.45 4.96
CA LYS A 32 1.28 15.06 5.29
C LYS A 32 0.43 14.73 4.06
N ASP A 33 0.60 15.49 2.99
CA ASP A 33 -0.18 15.32 1.75
C ASP A 33 0.08 13.97 1.05
N ARG A 34 1.15 13.25 1.43
CA ARG A 34 1.52 11.95 0.88
C ARG A 34 1.61 10.85 1.94
N ALA A 35 1.04 11.10 3.12
CA ALA A 35 1.05 10.14 4.22
C ALA A 35 0.10 8.95 3.97
N VAL A 36 -1.10 9.23 3.46
CA VAL A 36 -2.16 8.24 3.25
C VAL A 36 -2.06 7.66 1.84
N LEU A 37 -1.83 6.35 1.73
CA LEU A 37 -1.65 5.68 0.44
C LEU A 37 -2.86 5.86 -0.50
N LYS A 38 -4.08 5.79 0.03
CA LYS A 38 -5.31 5.90 -0.77
C LYS A 38 -5.55 7.29 -1.35
N ASP A 39 -4.87 8.31 -0.83
CA ASP A 39 -5.00 9.70 -1.28
C ASP A 39 -3.88 10.10 -2.25
N ARG A 40 -2.91 9.19 -2.48
CA ARG A 40 -1.79 9.44 -3.39
C ARG A 40 -2.19 9.20 -4.84
N THR A 41 -1.61 10.01 -5.71
CA THR A 41 -1.80 9.95 -7.17
C THR A 41 -0.47 9.88 -7.93
N ASP A 42 0.65 9.84 -7.20
CA ASP A 42 2.01 9.85 -7.74
C ASP A 42 2.66 8.46 -7.81
N LEU A 43 1.90 7.39 -7.50
CA LEU A 43 2.37 6.01 -7.50
C LEU A 43 1.81 5.24 -8.70
N SER A 44 2.66 4.51 -9.43
CA SER A 44 2.21 3.57 -10.46
C SER A 44 1.84 2.22 -9.86
N ALA A 45 0.90 1.52 -10.50
CA ALA A 45 0.53 0.15 -10.10
C ALA A 45 1.75 -0.79 -10.07
N ASP A 46 2.64 -0.72 -11.07
CA ASP A 46 3.86 -1.53 -11.11
C ASP A 46 4.77 -1.29 -9.90
N TYR A 47 4.94 -0.04 -9.49
CA TYR A 47 5.76 0.28 -8.32
C TYR A 47 5.14 -0.28 -7.04
N ILE A 48 3.82 -0.14 -6.88
CA ILE A 48 3.10 -0.69 -5.73
C ILE A 48 3.27 -2.23 -5.69
N ALA A 49 3.09 -2.90 -6.83
CA ALA A 49 3.25 -4.35 -6.92
C ALA A 49 4.68 -4.80 -6.55
N GLN A 50 5.70 -4.09 -7.02
CA GLN A 50 7.09 -4.37 -6.66
C GLN A 50 7.35 -4.20 -5.16
N VAL A 51 6.83 -3.13 -4.54
CA VAL A 51 6.99 -2.91 -3.08
C VAL A 51 6.29 -4.01 -2.29
N VAL A 52 5.08 -4.43 -2.68
CA VAL A 52 4.36 -5.51 -1.99
C VAL A 52 5.10 -6.85 -2.11
N ARG A 53 5.71 -7.16 -3.27
CA ARG A 53 6.43 -8.42 -3.47
C ARG A 53 7.82 -8.47 -2.86
N ASN A 54 8.50 -7.33 -2.75
CA ASN A 54 9.89 -7.29 -2.31
C ASN A 54 10.07 -6.67 -0.92
N GLY A 55 9.03 -6.03 -0.38
CA GLY A 55 9.13 -5.21 0.82
C GLY A 55 9.87 -3.91 0.56
N ARG A 56 9.89 -3.03 1.58
CA ARG A 56 10.59 -1.74 1.51
C ARG A 56 10.91 -1.26 2.92
N LEU A 57 12.20 -1.25 3.28
CA LEU A 57 12.66 -0.88 4.62
C LEU A 57 11.98 -1.79 5.68
N GLU A 58 11.21 -1.20 6.59
CA GLU A 58 10.44 -1.89 7.64
C GLU A 58 9.20 -2.63 7.10
N MET A 59 8.77 -2.34 5.86
CA MET A 59 7.61 -3.00 5.27
C MET A 59 8.01 -4.40 4.76
N PRO A 60 7.43 -5.49 5.31
CA PRO A 60 7.73 -6.85 4.86
C PRO A 60 7.15 -7.12 3.46
N SER A 61 7.72 -8.13 2.79
CA SER A 61 7.19 -8.66 1.53
C SER A 61 6.02 -9.64 1.75
N PHE A 62 5.11 -9.71 0.77
CA PHE A 62 4.00 -10.65 0.74
C PHE A 62 4.17 -11.72 -0.34
N ARG A 63 3.99 -12.97 0.05
CA ARG A 63 4.09 -14.13 -0.85
C ARG A 63 2.84 -14.25 -1.73
N PRO A 64 2.95 -14.90 -2.92
CA PRO A 64 1.78 -15.21 -3.77
C PRO A 64 0.68 -16.01 -3.06
N THR A 65 1.04 -16.79 -2.04
CA THR A 65 0.09 -17.54 -1.20
C THR A 65 -0.69 -16.67 -0.22
N GLU A 66 -0.21 -15.46 0.10
CA GLU A 66 -0.86 -14.51 1.00
C GLU A 66 -1.71 -13.51 0.23
N ILE A 67 -1.16 -13.00 -0.89
CA ILE A 67 -1.83 -12.12 -1.84
C ILE A 67 -1.56 -12.69 -3.23
N SER A 68 -2.60 -13.19 -3.90
CA SER A 68 -2.49 -13.74 -5.26
C SER A 68 -2.06 -12.66 -6.26
N ASP A 69 -1.56 -13.04 -7.43
CA ASP A 69 -1.17 -12.06 -8.45
C ASP A 69 -2.37 -11.26 -8.97
N THR A 70 -3.54 -11.89 -9.09
CA THR A 70 -4.80 -11.21 -9.44
C THR A 70 -5.23 -10.20 -8.38
N ASP A 71 -5.14 -10.57 -7.10
CA ASP A 71 -5.47 -9.67 -6.00
C ASP A 71 -4.46 -8.51 -5.90
N LEU A 72 -3.19 -8.79 -6.17
CA LEU A 72 -2.14 -7.77 -6.17
C LEU A 72 -2.33 -6.76 -7.31
N ASP A 73 -2.63 -7.23 -8.53
CA ASP A 73 -2.91 -6.34 -9.67
C ASP A 73 -4.11 -5.43 -9.36
N ALA A 74 -5.19 -5.99 -8.82
CA ALA A 74 -6.37 -5.21 -8.43
C ALA A 74 -6.06 -4.21 -7.29
N LEU A 75 -5.27 -4.61 -6.29
CA LEU A 75 -4.83 -3.74 -5.19
C LEU A 75 -3.94 -2.59 -5.69
N ALA A 76 -3.01 -2.89 -6.60
CA ALA A 76 -2.06 -1.93 -7.12
C ALA A 76 -2.75 -0.84 -7.94
N LYS A 77 -3.65 -1.21 -8.85
CA LYS A 77 -4.47 -0.26 -9.63
C LYS A 77 -5.35 0.60 -8.73
N PHE A 78 -6.00 -0.04 -7.74
CA PHE A 78 -6.81 0.65 -6.76
C PHE A 78 -6.03 1.75 -6.00
N LEU A 79 -4.80 1.45 -5.57
CA LEU A 79 -3.94 2.40 -4.86
C LEU A 79 -3.26 3.43 -5.78
N ALA A 80 -3.11 3.14 -7.07
CA ALA A 80 -2.62 4.08 -8.08
C ALA A 80 -3.70 5.09 -8.53
N GLY A 81 -4.96 4.90 -8.11
CA GLY A 81 -6.09 5.70 -8.57
C GLY A 81 -6.59 5.32 -9.97
N GLU A 82 -6.09 4.22 -10.52
CA GLU A 82 -6.55 3.60 -11.77
C GLU A 82 -7.83 2.81 -11.44
N LYS A 83 -8.99 3.48 -11.49
CA LYS A 83 -10.30 2.86 -11.25
C LYS A 83 -10.87 2.20 -12.50
#